data_AF-A0A7X0BRF6-F1
#
_entry.id   AF-A0A7X0BRF6-F1
#
_cell.length_a   1.000
_cell.length_b   1.000
_cell.length_c   1.000
_cell.angle_alpha   90.00
_cell.angle_beta   90.00
_cell.angle_gamma   90.00
#
_symmetry.space_group_name_H-M   'P 1'
#
loop_
_entity.id
_entity.type
_entity.pdbx_description
1 polymer ?
#
loop_
_entity_poly.entity_id
_entity_poly.type
_entity_poly.pdbx_seq_one_letter_code
_entity_poly.pdbx_strand_id
1 'polypeptide(L)'
;MFNGMEGDQRYAKQIKASEEQVSVALQQLQDLSGEGSKALHNQLQQQWQAYQEELKALITALETEGFTDLQPIADLAKRNQQLLVLSGELYGKIQQESSTSVPPLTERSRELGLLMQSISVNYASRNASVGGTFIGGSGGEDEKPIDELANDFQKRLSELKASPRNTAEIKASLQSVQTKWNYIEKSLKNYNENSVPFLISKYSEQIISGLEKTSELYAAGKL
;
A
#
# COMPACT_ATOMS: atom_id res chain seq x y z
N MET A 1 -28.82 6.09 17.86
CA MET A 1 -27.76 5.58 18.76
C MET A 1 -26.78 4.81 17.91
N PHE A 2 -25.63 5.42 17.64
CA PHE A 2 -24.48 4.82 16.98
C PHE A 2 -23.94 3.69 17.86
N ASN A 3 -24.40 2.46 17.66
CA ASN A 3 -23.80 1.29 18.31
C ASN A 3 -22.59 0.90 17.48
N GLY A 4 -21.42 1.34 17.95
CA GLY A 4 -20.12 0.89 17.47
C GLY A 4 -20.06 -0.63 17.51
N MET A 5 -19.90 -1.23 16.33
CA MET A 5 -19.56 -2.63 16.23
C MET A 5 -18.10 -2.79 16.67
N GLU A 6 -17.74 -3.93 17.25
CA GLU A 6 -16.35 -4.30 17.56
C GLU A 6 -15.40 -4.09 16.35
N GLY A 7 -15.94 -4.15 15.14
CA GLY A 7 -15.27 -3.77 13.90
C GLY A 7 -14.79 -2.32 13.85
N ASP A 8 -15.61 -1.34 14.24
CA ASP A 8 -15.26 0.08 14.14
C ASP A 8 -14.08 0.43 15.06
N GLN A 9 -14.10 -0.09 16.30
CA GLN A 9 -12.99 0.08 17.23
C GLN A 9 -11.72 -0.63 16.75
N ARG A 10 -11.85 -1.77 16.07
CA ARG A 10 -10.72 -2.48 15.48
C ARG A 10 -10.10 -1.68 14.34
N TYR A 11 -10.89 -1.12 13.43
CA TYR A 11 -10.38 -0.31 12.32
C TYR A 11 -9.74 0.99 12.81
N ALA A 12 -10.35 1.67 13.79
CA ALA A 12 -9.77 2.87 14.39
C ALA A 12 -8.38 2.58 15.01
N LYS A 13 -8.24 1.43 15.71
CA LYS A 13 -6.94 0.99 16.23
C LYS A 13 -5.94 0.69 15.12
N GLN A 14 -6.37 0.05 14.03
CA GLN A 14 -5.49 -0.26 12.89
C GLN A 14 -5.01 1.01 12.18
N ILE A 15 -5.90 1.99 11.97
CA ILE A 15 -5.53 3.29 11.38
C ILE A 15 -4.48 3.96 12.25
N LYS A 16 -4.74 4.10 13.56
CA LYS A 16 -3.79 4.73 14.49
C LYS A 16 -2.44 4.02 14.53
N ALA A 17 -2.44 2.68 14.55
CA ALA A 17 -1.21 1.90 14.51
C ALA A 17 -0.42 2.11 13.21
N SER A 18 -1.12 2.21 12.07
CA SER A 18 -0.49 2.47 10.77
C SER A 18 0.10 3.89 10.71
N GLU A 19 -0.60 4.89 11.24
CA GLU A 19 -0.10 6.26 11.33
C GLU A 19 1.16 6.37 12.22
N GLU A 20 1.18 5.64 13.33
CA GLU A 20 2.33 5.57 14.23
C GLU A 20 3.53 4.90 13.53
N GLN A 21 3.31 3.81 12.79
CA GLN A 21 4.36 3.15 12.01
C GLN A 21 4.99 4.08 10.97
N VAL A 22 4.18 4.82 10.22
CA VAL A 22 4.70 5.80 9.25
C VAL A 22 5.48 6.90 9.95
N SER A 23 4.98 7.40 11.09
CA SER A 23 5.66 8.44 11.87
C SER A 23 7.03 7.97 12.39
N VAL A 24 7.11 6.72 12.90
CA VAL A 24 8.36 6.10 13.33
C VAL A 24 9.32 5.93 12.14
N ALA A 25 8.84 5.44 11.00
CA ALA A 25 9.65 5.27 9.80
C ALA A 25 10.22 6.61 9.29
N LEU A 26 9.42 7.68 9.30
CA LEU A 26 9.88 9.03 8.93
C LEU A 26 10.91 9.58 9.91
N GLN A 27 10.79 9.29 11.21
CA GLN A 27 11.78 9.69 12.22
C GLN A 27 13.11 8.97 12.02
N GLN A 28 13.10 7.69 11.65
CA GLN A 28 14.32 6.93 11.34
C GLN A 28 15.11 7.52 10.16
N LEU A 29 14.47 8.33 9.32
CA LEU A 29 15.05 9.01 8.17
C LEU A 29 15.47 10.47 8.47
N GLN A 30 15.47 10.92 9.72
CA GLN A 30 15.81 12.31 10.05
C GLN A 30 17.28 12.69 9.78
N ASP A 31 18.20 11.71 9.87
CA ASP A 31 19.65 11.93 9.79
C ASP A 31 20.23 11.52 8.42
N LEU A 32 19.44 11.68 7.35
CA LEU A 32 19.87 11.35 5.99
C LEU A 32 21.09 12.16 5.54
N SER A 33 21.98 11.51 4.79
CA SER A 33 23.05 12.19 4.06
C SER A 33 22.56 12.61 2.67
N GLY A 34 23.13 13.68 2.12
CA GLY A 34 22.74 14.23 0.82
C GLY A 34 21.60 15.25 0.89
N GLU A 35 21.78 16.37 0.18
CA GLU A 35 20.81 17.48 0.20
C GLU A 35 19.49 17.10 -0.49
N GLY A 36 19.54 16.28 -1.55
CA GLY A 36 18.35 15.85 -2.27
C GLY A 36 17.48 14.91 -1.44
N SER A 37 18.09 13.95 -0.75
CA SER A 37 17.36 13.04 0.16
C SER A 37 16.72 13.82 1.31
N LYS A 38 17.42 14.82 1.89
CA LYS A 38 16.85 15.70 2.92
C LYS A 38 15.66 16.52 2.41
N ALA A 39 15.76 17.07 1.19
CA ALA A 39 14.66 17.85 0.60
C ALA A 39 13.41 16.98 0.36
N LEU A 40 13.59 15.78 -0.21
CA LEU A 40 12.49 14.84 -0.45
C LEU A 40 11.88 14.32 0.86
N HIS A 41 12.71 14.07 1.88
CA HIS A 41 12.24 13.67 3.21
C HIS A 41 11.38 14.76 3.87
N ASN A 42 11.82 16.01 3.84
CA ASN A 42 11.02 17.14 4.32
C ASN A 42 9.68 17.27 3.56
N GLN A 43 9.71 17.11 2.23
CA GLN A 43 8.49 17.14 1.42
C GLN A 43 7.55 15.97 1.79
N LEU A 44 8.10 14.77 2.02
CA LEU A 44 7.32 13.59 2.42
C LEU A 44 6.67 13.79 3.78
N GLN A 45 7.39 14.38 4.75
CA GLN A 45 6.83 14.73 6.05
C GLN A 45 5.66 15.72 5.93
N GLN A 46 5.78 16.75 5.10
CA GLN A 46 4.71 17.73 4.87
C GLN A 46 3.48 17.10 4.23
N GLN A 47 3.68 16.28 3.18
CA GLN A 47 2.56 15.59 2.52
C GLN A 47 1.89 14.57 3.45
N TRP A 48 2.68 13.89 4.29
CA TRP A 48 2.16 12.96 5.28
C TRP A 48 1.27 13.67 6.31
N GLN A 49 1.73 14.82 6.84
CA GLN A 49 0.92 15.63 7.76
C GLN A 49 -0.41 16.05 7.13
N ALA A 50 -0.39 16.53 5.88
CA ALA A 50 -1.62 16.89 5.16
C ALA A 50 -2.57 15.69 4.98
N TYR A 51 -2.02 14.51 4.65
CA TYR A 51 -2.80 13.28 4.56
C TYR A 51 -3.46 12.90 5.89
N GLN A 52 -2.72 13.00 7.02
CA GLN A 52 -3.25 12.70 8.35
C GLN A 52 -4.37 13.65 8.75
N GLU A 53 -4.22 14.95 8.47
CA GLU A 53 -5.25 15.95 8.75
C GLU A 53 -6.55 15.65 7.99
N GLU A 54 -6.44 15.29 6.70
CA GLU A 54 -7.59 14.94 5.88
C GLU A 54 -8.24 13.62 6.32
N LEU A 55 -7.44 12.57 6.58
CA LEU A 55 -7.95 11.29 7.10
C LEU A 55 -8.71 11.51 8.41
N LYS A 56 -8.16 12.32 9.33
CA LYS A 56 -8.81 12.64 10.59
C LYS A 56 -10.12 13.40 10.39
N ALA A 57 -10.17 14.35 9.45
CA ALA A 57 -11.39 15.06 9.12
C ALA A 57 -12.48 14.11 8.61
N LEU A 58 -12.11 13.15 7.75
CA LEU A 58 -13.05 12.15 7.22
C LEU A 58 -13.57 11.19 8.28
N ILE A 59 -12.68 10.70 9.17
CA ILE A 59 -13.09 9.88 10.31
C ILE A 59 -14.05 10.67 11.21
N THR A 60 -13.75 11.93 11.49
CA THR A 60 -14.60 12.79 12.32
C THR A 60 -15.97 12.99 11.67
N ALA A 61 -16.03 13.29 10.36
CA ALA A 61 -17.28 13.43 9.63
C ALA A 61 -18.12 12.15 9.68
N LEU A 62 -17.50 10.98 9.49
CA LEU A 62 -18.18 9.70 9.62
C LEU A 62 -18.72 9.47 11.04
N GLU A 63 -17.98 9.85 12.08
CA GLU A 63 -18.41 9.73 13.48
C GLU A 63 -19.56 10.68 13.84
N THR A 64 -19.56 11.91 13.30
CA THR A 64 -20.54 12.95 13.67
C THR A 64 -21.78 12.97 12.77
N GLU A 65 -21.61 12.75 11.46
CA GLU A 65 -22.66 12.86 10.45
C GLU A 65 -23.16 11.49 9.99
N GLY A 66 -22.37 10.45 10.21
CA GLY A 66 -22.69 9.07 9.86
C GLY A 66 -22.48 8.71 8.39
N PHE A 67 -21.94 9.63 7.60
CA PHE A 67 -21.52 9.41 6.23
C PHE A 67 -20.35 10.33 5.88
N THR A 68 -19.73 10.08 4.72
CA THR A 68 -18.70 10.93 4.13
C THR A 68 -18.98 11.05 2.65
N ASP A 69 -18.83 12.24 2.08
CA ASP A 69 -18.97 12.43 0.63
C ASP A 69 -17.93 11.62 -0.15
N LEU A 70 -18.27 11.26 -1.38
CA LEU A 70 -17.39 10.42 -2.22
C LEU A 70 -16.11 11.15 -2.65
N GLN A 71 -16.21 12.45 -2.91
CA GLN A 71 -15.11 13.24 -3.44
C GLN A 71 -13.92 13.31 -2.46
N PRO A 72 -14.10 13.62 -1.16
CA PRO A 72 -12.99 13.59 -0.21
C PRO A 72 -12.31 12.22 -0.04
N ILE A 73 -13.05 11.11 -0.22
CA ILE A 73 -12.45 9.77 -0.19
C ILE A 73 -11.55 9.55 -1.43
N ALA A 74 -11.98 10.01 -2.60
CA ALA A 74 -11.18 9.96 -3.82
C ALA A 74 -9.93 10.86 -3.72
N ASP A 75 -10.06 12.04 -3.13
CA ASP A 75 -8.95 12.97 -2.90
C ASP A 75 -7.91 12.36 -1.93
N LEU A 76 -8.36 11.74 -0.84
CA LEU A 76 -7.47 11.01 0.08
C LEU A 76 -6.73 9.86 -0.62
N ALA A 77 -7.42 9.08 -1.46
CA ALA A 77 -6.78 8.00 -2.23
C ALA A 77 -5.69 8.53 -3.18
N LYS A 78 -5.96 9.65 -3.86
CA LYS A 78 -4.98 10.33 -4.72
C LYS A 78 -3.77 10.83 -3.93
N ARG A 79 -3.97 11.38 -2.73
CA ARG A 79 -2.85 11.77 -1.85
C ARG A 79 -2.03 10.57 -1.38
N ASN A 80 -2.69 9.45 -1.07
CA ASN A 80 -1.96 8.22 -0.75
C ASN A 80 -1.05 7.78 -1.92
N GLN A 81 -1.53 7.86 -3.16
CA GLN A 81 -0.69 7.55 -4.33
C GLN A 81 0.51 8.51 -4.45
N GLN A 82 0.29 9.81 -4.24
CA GLN A 82 1.37 10.81 -4.24
C GLN A 82 2.41 10.53 -3.15
N LEU A 83 1.99 10.12 -1.96
CA LEU A 83 2.89 9.69 -0.89
C LEU A 83 3.74 8.49 -1.29
N LEU A 84 3.15 7.48 -1.94
CA LEU A 84 3.89 6.32 -2.43
C LEU A 84 4.92 6.69 -3.49
N VAL A 85 4.56 7.56 -4.44
CA VAL A 85 5.50 8.07 -5.46
C VAL A 85 6.66 8.80 -4.81
N LEU A 86 6.37 9.75 -3.92
CA LEU A 86 7.39 10.53 -3.22
C LEU A 86 8.28 9.67 -2.32
N SER A 87 7.73 8.62 -1.71
CA SER A 87 8.50 7.63 -0.95
C SER A 87 9.46 6.84 -1.85
N GLY A 88 9.02 6.47 -3.05
CA GLY A 88 9.88 5.84 -4.07
C GLY A 88 10.99 6.76 -4.58
N GLU A 89 10.68 8.04 -4.82
CA GLU A 89 11.67 9.05 -5.21
C GLU A 89 12.73 9.24 -4.12
N LEU A 90 12.29 9.39 -2.85
CA LEU A 90 13.18 9.48 -1.69
C LEU A 90 14.07 8.23 -1.61
N TYR A 91 13.48 7.05 -1.71
CA TYR A 91 14.21 5.78 -1.66
C TYR A 91 15.27 5.67 -2.75
N GLY A 92 14.94 6.03 -4.00
CA GLY A 92 15.90 6.07 -5.10
C GLY A 92 17.01 7.09 -4.87
N LYS A 93 16.65 8.27 -4.33
CA LYS A 93 17.62 9.34 -4.04
C LYS A 93 18.60 8.95 -2.95
N ILE A 94 18.12 8.28 -1.89
CA ILE A 94 18.97 7.74 -0.82
C ILE A 94 19.99 6.75 -1.39
N GLN A 95 19.58 5.84 -2.27
CA GLN A 95 20.52 4.89 -2.89
C GLN A 95 21.59 5.59 -3.75
N GLN A 96 21.19 6.64 -4.49
CA GLN A 96 22.12 7.42 -5.30
C GLN A 96 23.13 8.19 -4.45
N GLU A 97 22.69 8.85 -3.38
CA GLU A 97 23.55 9.71 -2.55
C GLU A 97 24.38 8.93 -1.52
N SER A 98 23.91 7.77 -1.06
CA SER A 98 24.62 6.91 -0.09
C SER A 98 25.62 5.94 -0.74
N SER A 99 25.66 5.85 -2.08
CA SER A 99 26.44 4.84 -2.82
C SER A 99 26.15 3.39 -2.40
N THR A 100 25.00 3.15 -1.75
CA THR A 100 24.54 1.81 -1.32
C THR A 100 23.36 1.41 -2.20
N SER A 101 23.47 0.25 -2.84
CA SER A 101 22.37 -0.33 -3.64
C SER A 101 21.73 -1.50 -2.92
N VAL A 102 20.41 -1.60 -3.04
CA VAL A 102 19.65 -2.73 -2.52
C VAL A 102 19.76 -3.90 -3.49
N PRO A 103 20.03 -5.13 -2.99
CA PRO A 103 20.11 -6.31 -3.83
C PRO A 103 18.83 -6.53 -4.67
N PRO A 104 18.94 -7.02 -5.93
CA PRO A 104 17.80 -7.02 -6.85
C PRO A 104 16.56 -7.83 -6.41
N LEU A 105 16.72 -8.96 -5.73
CA LEU A 105 15.55 -9.74 -5.29
C LEU A 105 14.90 -9.11 -4.06
N THR A 106 15.71 -8.50 -3.19
CA THR A 106 15.22 -7.64 -2.11
C THR A 106 14.36 -6.50 -2.66
N GLU A 107 14.86 -5.78 -3.68
CA GLU A 107 14.15 -4.69 -4.35
C GLU A 107 12.81 -5.17 -4.93
N ARG A 108 12.84 -6.23 -5.75
CA ARG A 108 11.63 -6.77 -6.39
C ARG A 108 10.56 -7.21 -5.40
N SER A 109 10.96 -7.75 -4.25
CA SER A 109 10.02 -8.13 -3.19
C SER A 109 9.34 -6.90 -2.59
N ARG A 110 10.08 -5.80 -2.39
CA ARG A 110 9.55 -4.52 -1.88
C ARG A 110 8.61 -3.86 -2.89
N GLU A 111 9.03 -3.77 -4.16
CA GLU A 111 8.19 -3.25 -5.25
C GLU A 111 6.87 -4.01 -5.37
N LEU A 112 6.91 -5.33 -5.21
CA LEU A 112 5.70 -6.16 -5.26
C LEU A 112 4.76 -5.88 -4.08
N GLY A 113 5.30 -5.57 -2.90
CA GLY A 113 4.53 -5.10 -1.74
C GLY A 113 3.84 -3.76 -1.99
N LEU A 114 4.57 -2.80 -2.59
CA LEU A 114 4.02 -1.50 -2.98
C LEU A 114 2.91 -1.64 -4.04
N LEU A 115 3.07 -2.56 -4.99
CA LEU A 115 2.02 -2.87 -5.97
C LEU A 115 0.75 -3.41 -5.28
N MET A 116 0.88 -4.30 -4.30
CA MET A 116 -0.27 -4.78 -3.52
C MET A 116 -0.95 -3.64 -2.74
N GLN A 117 -0.17 -2.73 -2.15
CA GLN A 117 -0.72 -1.55 -1.47
C GLN A 117 -1.52 -0.68 -2.44
N SER A 118 -0.97 -0.41 -3.63
CA SER A 118 -1.67 0.34 -4.68
C SER A 118 -2.98 -0.33 -5.10
N ILE A 119 -2.97 -1.65 -5.36
CA ILE A 119 -4.19 -2.41 -5.69
C ILE A 119 -5.23 -2.28 -4.58
N SER A 120 -4.83 -2.42 -3.32
CA SER A 120 -5.73 -2.37 -2.16
C SER A 120 -6.42 -1.00 -2.04
N VAL A 121 -5.67 0.09 -2.20
CA VAL A 121 -6.19 1.46 -2.13
C VAL A 121 -7.13 1.76 -3.29
N ASN A 122 -6.75 1.36 -4.51
CA ASN A 122 -7.60 1.51 -5.69
C ASN A 122 -8.92 0.75 -5.54
N TYR A 123 -8.85 -0.46 -5.01
CA TYR A 123 -10.03 -1.25 -4.71
C TYR A 123 -10.92 -0.55 -3.66
N ALA A 124 -10.33 -0.07 -2.55
CA ALA A 124 -11.09 0.59 -1.49
C ALA A 124 -11.77 1.88 -1.95
N SER A 125 -11.03 2.76 -2.65
CA SER A 125 -11.55 4.03 -3.19
C SER A 125 -12.75 3.79 -4.11
N ARG A 126 -12.64 2.81 -5.00
CA ARG A 126 -13.73 2.44 -5.90
C ARG A 126 -14.93 1.84 -5.17
N ASN A 127 -14.71 1.05 -4.13
CA ASN A 127 -15.80 0.46 -3.37
C ASN A 127 -16.55 1.48 -2.52
N ALA A 128 -15.85 2.52 -2.06
CA ALA A 128 -16.48 3.65 -1.38
C ALA A 128 -17.42 4.43 -2.31
N SER A 129 -17.18 4.44 -3.64
CA SER A 129 -17.99 5.17 -4.60
C SER A 129 -19.25 4.46 -5.09
N VAL A 130 -19.47 3.19 -4.70
CA VAL A 130 -20.60 2.39 -5.17
C VAL A 130 -21.88 2.77 -4.41
N GLY A 131 -22.64 3.71 -4.98
CA GLY A 131 -23.89 4.27 -4.43
C GLY A 131 -24.28 5.57 -5.14
N GLY A 132 -23.30 6.30 -5.66
CA GLY A 132 -23.48 7.30 -6.72
C GLY A 132 -23.06 6.71 -8.07
N THR A 133 -23.59 7.23 -9.16
CA THR A 133 -22.92 7.09 -10.46
C THR A 133 -21.51 7.62 -10.26
N PHE A 134 -20.49 6.74 -10.31
CA PHE A 134 -19.10 7.18 -10.29
C PHE A 134 -18.83 8.01 -11.55
N ILE A 135 -19.13 9.30 -11.48
CA ILE A 135 -18.76 10.32 -12.46
C ILE A 135 -17.63 11.10 -11.80
N GLY A 136 -16.43 10.52 -11.79
CA GLY A 136 -15.32 11.14 -11.07
C GLY A 136 -14.04 10.32 -11.02
N GLY A 137 -13.42 10.11 -12.18
CA GLY A 137 -11.99 10.42 -12.36
C GLY A 137 -10.97 10.10 -11.26
N SER A 138 -11.03 8.94 -10.58
CA SER A 138 -9.81 8.24 -10.11
C SER A 138 -9.36 7.24 -11.19
N GLY A 139 -9.41 7.75 -12.40
CA GLY A 139 -8.93 7.16 -13.63
C GLY A 139 -8.36 8.35 -14.36
N GLY A 140 -7.22 8.87 -13.89
CA GLY A 140 -6.38 9.66 -14.80
C GLY A 140 -6.18 8.83 -16.07
N GLU A 141 -5.93 9.47 -17.21
CA GLU A 141 -5.66 8.75 -18.47
C GLU A 141 -4.53 7.70 -18.34
N ASP A 142 -3.75 7.76 -17.25
CA ASP A 142 -2.64 6.88 -16.90
C ASP A 142 -2.91 5.83 -15.80
N GLU A 143 -4.10 5.78 -15.19
CA GLU A 143 -4.38 4.89 -14.05
C GLU A 143 -4.86 3.51 -14.51
N LYS A 144 -4.03 2.49 -14.27
CA LYS A 144 -4.31 1.13 -14.73
C LYS A 144 -5.55 0.52 -14.03
N PRO A 145 -6.42 -0.16 -14.77
CA PRO A 145 -7.50 -0.97 -14.20
C PRO A 145 -7.00 -1.97 -13.14
N ILE A 146 -7.84 -2.26 -12.13
CA ILE A 146 -7.47 -3.15 -11.01
C ILE A 146 -7.14 -4.57 -11.48
N ASP A 147 -7.83 -5.07 -12.51
CA ASP A 147 -7.56 -6.36 -13.13
C ASP A 147 -6.20 -6.40 -13.86
N GLU A 148 -5.81 -5.31 -14.53
CA GLU A 148 -4.46 -5.16 -15.09
C GLU A 148 -3.38 -5.14 -14.01
N LEU A 149 -3.59 -4.38 -12.92
CA LEU A 149 -2.68 -4.37 -11.77
C LEU A 149 -2.58 -5.76 -11.12
N ALA A 150 -3.70 -6.47 -11.01
CA ALA A 150 -3.73 -7.84 -10.50
C ALA A 150 -2.96 -8.82 -11.39
N ASN A 151 -3.05 -8.67 -12.71
CA ASN A 151 -2.27 -9.45 -13.65
C ASN A 151 -0.76 -9.16 -13.52
N ASP A 152 -0.38 -7.87 -13.37
CA ASP A 152 1.02 -7.49 -13.14
C ASP A 152 1.56 -8.06 -11.81
N PHE A 153 0.75 -8.01 -10.76
CA PHE A 153 1.11 -8.61 -9.46
C PHE A 153 1.38 -10.11 -9.58
N GLN A 154 0.46 -10.87 -10.18
CA GLN A 154 0.63 -12.31 -10.36
C GLN A 154 1.86 -12.65 -11.23
N LYS A 155 2.12 -11.86 -12.28
CA LYS A 155 3.29 -12.02 -13.13
C LYS A 155 4.59 -11.83 -12.33
N ARG A 156 4.73 -10.70 -11.63
CA ARG A 156 5.91 -10.37 -10.82
C ARG A 156 6.12 -11.36 -9.66
N LEU A 157 5.04 -11.83 -9.02
CA LEU A 157 5.12 -12.88 -8.00
C LEU A 157 5.65 -14.19 -8.58
N SER A 158 5.22 -14.56 -9.79
CA SER A 158 5.70 -15.77 -10.47
C SER A 158 7.18 -15.68 -10.83
N GLU A 159 7.62 -14.52 -11.32
CA GLU A 159 9.04 -14.24 -11.61
C GLU A 159 9.91 -14.33 -10.35
N LEU A 160 9.45 -13.74 -9.24
CA LEU A 160 10.16 -13.79 -7.95
C LEU A 160 10.28 -15.23 -7.44
N LYS A 161 9.21 -16.03 -7.56
CA LYS A 161 9.19 -17.46 -7.22
C LYS A 161 10.11 -18.31 -8.09
N ALA A 162 10.26 -17.97 -9.37
CA ALA A 162 11.09 -18.71 -10.32
C ALA A 162 12.61 -18.48 -10.11
N SER A 163 13.01 -17.52 -9.27
CA SER A 163 14.43 -17.25 -9.01
C SER A 163 15.17 -18.49 -8.50
N PRO A 164 16.28 -18.90 -9.15
CA PRO A 164 17.07 -20.05 -8.71
C PRO A 164 17.82 -19.79 -7.40
N ARG A 165 17.94 -18.51 -6.98
CA ARG A 165 18.60 -18.10 -5.74
C ARG A 165 17.70 -18.26 -4.51
N ASN A 166 16.44 -18.67 -4.69
CA ASN A 166 15.51 -18.88 -3.59
C ASN A 166 15.91 -20.10 -2.75
N THR A 167 16.22 -19.87 -1.48
CA THR A 167 16.40 -20.94 -0.48
C THR A 167 15.07 -21.64 -0.18
N ALA A 168 15.09 -22.76 0.54
CA ALA A 168 13.87 -23.44 0.97
C ALA A 168 12.95 -22.53 1.79
N GLU A 169 13.53 -21.69 2.66
CA GLU A 169 12.80 -20.73 3.49
C GLU A 169 12.13 -19.63 2.65
N ILE A 170 12.86 -19.04 1.69
CA ILE A 170 12.31 -18.03 0.76
C ILE A 170 11.16 -18.64 -0.07
N LYS A 171 11.34 -19.87 -0.57
CA LYS A 171 10.28 -20.59 -1.30
C LYS A 171 9.02 -20.78 -0.45
N ALA A 172 9.18 -21.16 0.81
CA ALA A 172 8.06 -21.30 1.74
C ALA A 172 7.35 -19.96 2.00
N SER A 173 8.12 -18.89 2.18
CA SER A 173 7.58 -17.52 2.36
C SER A 173 6.75 -17.08 1.14
N LEU A 174 7.31 -17.21 -0.07
CA LEU A 174 6.63 -16.86 -1.32
C LEU A 174 5.41 -17.76 -1.60
N GLN A 175 5.46 -19.03 -1.21
CA GLN A 175 4.30 -19.91 -1.33
C GLN A 175 3.17 -19.48 -0.38
N SER A 176 3.51 -19.03 0.83
CA SER A 176 2.54 -18.45 1.76
C SER A 176 1.90 -17.17 1.22
N VAL A 177 2.66 -16.34 0.50
CA VAL A 177 2.14 -15.16 -0.24
C VAL A 177 1.20 -15.61 -1.36
N GLN A 178 1.61 -16.55 -2.21
CA GLN A 178 0.78 -17.07 -3.29
C GLN A 178 -0.56 -17.62 -2.79
N THR A 179 -0.55 -18.40 -1.72
CA THR A 179 -1.78 -18.96 -1.17
C THR A 179 -2.77 -17.86 -0.78
N LYS A 180 -2.30 -16.75 -0.21
CA LYS A 180 -3.15 -15.59 0.14
C LYS A 180 -3.64 -14.86 -1.10
N TRP A 181 -2.76 -14.64 -2.07
CA TRP A 181 -3.11 -14.03 -3.35
C TRP A 181 -4.26 -14.78 -4.04
N ASN A 182 -4.20 -16.12 -4.06
CA ASN A 182 -5.23 -16.96 -4.67
C ASN A 182 -6.63 -16.75 -4.05
N TYR A 183 -6.74 -16.31 -2.79
CA TYR A 183 -8.04 -16.01 -2.16
C TYR A 183 -8.69 -14.73 -2.68
N ILE A 184 -7.89 -13.77 -3.18
CA ILE A 184 -8.39 -12.45 -3.58
C ILE A 184 -8.28 -12.16 -5.07
N GLU A 185 -7.44 -12.90 -5.81
CA GLU A 185 -7.20 -12.66 -7.25
C GLU A 185 -8.49 -12.59 -8.06
N LYS A 186 -9.38 -13.57 -7.89
CA LYS A 186 -10.65 -13.60 -8.63
C LYS A 186 -11.51 -12.38 -8.33
N SER A 187 -11.57 -11.96 -7.06
CA SER A 187 -12.36 -10.79 -6.66
C SER A 187 -11.77 -9.49 -7.19
N LEU A 188 -10.44 -9.37 -7.24
CA LEU A 188 -9.75 -8.23 -7.83
C LEU A 188 -9.96 -8.15 -9.34
N LYS A 189 -9.99 -9.30 -10.05
CA LYS A 189 -10.26 -9.35 -11.49
C LYS A 189 -11.72 -9.08 -11.83
N ASN A 190 -12.65 -9.41 -10.93
CA ASN A 190 -14.09 -9.21 -11.11
C ASN A 190 -14.62 -8.10 -10.17
N TYR A 191 -13.80 -7.07 -9.94
CA TYR A 191 -14.06 -5.96 -9.02
C TYR A 191 -15.28 -5.10 -9.36
N ASN A 192 -15.97 -5.38 -10.47
CA ASN A 192 -17.23 -4.80 -10.91
C ASN A 192 -18.48 -5.56 -10.43
N GLU A 193 -18.36 -6.84 -10.12
CA GLU A 193 -19.52 -7.73 -10.00
C GLU A 193 -19.90 -8.07 -8.56
N ASN A 194 -18.90 -8.34 -7.72
CA ASN A 194 -19.12 -8.74 -6.33
C ASN A 194 -18.02 -8.15 -5.45
N SER A 195 -18.35 -7.10 -4.71
CA SER A 195 -17.39 -6.46 -3.82
C SER A 195 -17.20 -7.25 -2.52
N VAL A 196 -15.94 -7.54 -2.19
CA VAL A 196 -15.54 -8.14 -0.91
C VAL A 196 -14.47 -7.29 -0.17
N PRO A 197 -14.76 -6.04 0.21
CA PRO A 197 -13.75 -5.10 0.73
C PRO A 197 -12.97 -5.61 1.95
N PHE A 198 -13.67 -6.26 2.88
CA PHE A 198 -13.03 -6.86 4.05
C PHE A 198 -12.01 -7.95 3.68
N LEU A 199 -12.35 -8.78 2.70
CA LEU A 199 -11.47 -9.87 2.25
C LEU A 199 -10.22 -9.31 1.58
N ILE A 200 -10.40 -8.30 0.71
CA ILE A 200 -9.30 -7.63 0.03
C ILE A 200 -8.37 -6.98 1.05
N SER A 201 -8.87 -6.10 1.93
CA SER A 201 -8.04 -5.44 2.95
C SER A 201 -7.24 -6.45 3.78
N LYS A 202 -7.92 -7.46 4.34
CA LYS A 202 -7.27 -8.46 5.20
C LYS A 202 -6.16 -9.23 4.48
N TYR A 203 -6.40 -9.73 3.27
CA TYR A 203 -5.38 -10.52 2.57
C TYR A 203 -4.30 -9.65 1.94
N SER A 204 -4.60 -8.42 1.50
CA SER A 204 -3.59 -7.45 1.08
C SER A 204 -2.58 -7.17 2.19
N GLU A 205 -3.04 -6.89 3.42
CA GLU A 205 -2.16 -6.69 4.58
C GLU A 205 -1.24 -7.90 4.82
N GLN A 206 -1.81 -9.11 4.78
CA GLN A 206 -1.04 -10.33 4.99
C GLN A 206 -0.08 -10.66 3.83
N ILE A 207 -0.40 -10.24 2.61
CA ILE A 207 0.47 -10.36 1.44
C ILE A 207 1.65 -9.39 1.58
N ILE A 208 1.38 -8.12 1.92
CA ILE A 208 2.39 -7.08 2.13
C ILE A 208 3.37 -7.53 3.21
N SER A 209 2.87 -7.92 4.39
CA SER A 209 3.72 -8.42 5.49
C SER A 209 4.52 -9.68 5.08
N GLY A 210 3.94 -10.56 4.27
CA GLY A 210 4.65 -11.72 3.73
C GLY A 210 5.78 -11.34 2.76
N LEU A 211 5.58 -10.31 1.94
CA LEU A 211 6.57 -9.78 1.00
C LEU A 211 7.67 -8.98 1.72
N GLU A 212 7.34 -8.26 2.79
CA GLU A 212 8.32 -7.62 3.68
C GLU A 212 9.24 -8.65 4.32
N LYS A 213 8.68 -9.70 4.92
CA LYS A 213 9.46 -10.82 5.47
C LYS A 213 10.34 -11.48 4.40
N THR A 214 9.80 -11.66 3.20
CA THR A 214 10.58 -12.22 2.08
C THR A 214 11.74 -11.29 1.69
N SER A 215 11.52 -9.97 1.70
CA SER A 215 12.57 -8.99 1.44
C SER A 215 13.67 -9.02 2.51
N GLU A 216 13.33 -9.23 3.78
CA GLU A 216 14.31 -9.39 4.87
C GLU A 216 15.18 -10.64 4.67
N LEU A 217 14.57 -11.76 4.26
CA LEU A 217 15.29 -12.99 3.92
C LEU A 217 16.24 -12.79 2.73
N TYR A 218 15.80 -12.08 1.70
CA TYR A 218 16.67 -11.71 0.58
C TYR A 218 17.81 -10.79 1.02
N ALA A 219 17.53 -9.77 1.83
CA ALA A 219 18.53 -8.84 2.32
C ALA A 219 19.59 -9.54 3.18
N ALA A 220 19.18 -10.44 4.08
CA ALA A 220 20.08 -11.26 4.88
C ALA A 220 20.98 -12.16 4.03
N GLY A 221 20.45 -12.68 2.92
CA GLY A 221 21.20 -13.45 1.92
C GLY A 221 21.99 -12.60 0.92
N LYS A 222 21.85 -11.27 0.95
CA LYS A 222 22.37 -10.32 -0.07
C LYS A 222 21.92 -10.69 -1.50
N LEU A 223 20.62 -10.95 -1.66
CA LEU A 223 19.98 -11.50 -2.86
C LEU A 223 19.12 -10.48 -3.63
#